data_AF-A0A137PH92-F1
#
_entry.id   AF-A0A137PH92-F1
#
_cell.length_a   1.000
_cell.length_b   1.000
_cell.length_c   1.000
_cell.angle_alpha   90.00
_cell.angle_beta   90.00
_cell.angle_gamma   90.00
#
_symmetry.space_group_name_H-M   'P 1'
#
loop_
_entity.id
_entity.type
_entity.pdbx_description
1 polymer ?
#
loop_
_entity_poly.entity_id
_entity_poly.type
_entity_poly.pdbx_seq_one_letter_code
_entity_poly.pdbx_strand_id
1 'polypeptide(L)' 'MNLYRYKQTPHFGRITPQALTRWAPTLALFGATAGVAVLFLGEGIPLVQQDILSRIPLAGRLWAKPDEE' A
#
# COMPACT_ATOMS: atom_id res chain seq x y z
N MET A 1 42.36 -8.31 -26.62
CA MET A 1 42.35 -8.18 -25.15
C MET A 1 41.02 -7.55 -24.75
N ASN A 2 40.06 -8.33 -24.23
CA ASN A 2 38.75 -7.78 -23.82
C ASN A 2 38.81 -7.33 -22.35
N LEU A 3 38.70 -6.02 -22.13
CA LEU A 3 38.67 -5.39 -20.82
C LEU A 3 37.25 -5.50 -20.24
N TYR A 4 37.08 -6.27 -19.17
CA TYR A 4 35.84 -6.30 -18.42
C TYR A 4 35.63 -4.96 -17.71
N ARG A 5 34.73 -4.13 -18.27
CA ARG A 5 34.32 -2.85 -17.69
C ARG A 5 33.37 -3.10 -16.53
N TYR A 6 33.90 -3.08 -15.32
CA TYR A 6 33.11 -3.20 -14.09
C TYR A 6 32.18 -1.98 -13.95
N LYS A 7 30.87 -2.18 -14.05
CA LYS A 7 29.87 -1.14 -13.77
C LYS A 7 29.50 -1.22 -12.29
N GLN A 8 29.91 -0.21 -11.52
CA GLN A 8 29.45 -0.08 -10.13
C GLN A 8 27.94 0.13 -10.14
N THR A 9 27.20 -0.83 -9.59
CA THR A 9 25.75 -0.72 -9.43
C THR A 9 25.50 0.02 -8.11
N PRO A 10 24.80 1.17 -8.11
CA PRO A 10 24.51 1.87 -6.86
C PRO A 10 23.66 0.95 -5.97
N HIS A 11 24.13 0.74 -4.74
CA HIS A 11 23.43 -0.05 -3.73
C HIS A 11 23.50 0.68 -2.39
N PHE A 12 22.41 0.67 -1.64
CA PHE A 12 22.34 1.25 -0.30
C PHE A 12 22.13 0.13 0.71
N GLY A 13 23.10 -0.12 1.59
CA GLY A 13 22.96 -1.16 2.63
C GLY A 13 22.59 -2.55 2.11
N ARG A 14 23.12 -2.96 0.93
CA ARG A 14 22.80 -4.20 0.17
C ARG A 14 21.50 -4.20 -0.64
N ILE A 15 20.69 -3.14 -0.58
CA ILE A 15 19.50 -2.99 -1.43
C ILE A 15 19.90 -2.26 -2.70
N THR A 16 19.69 -2.90 -3.86
CA THR A 16 19.85 -2.28 -5.17
C THR A 16 18.49 -1.78 -5.68
N PRO A 17 18.46 -0.71 -6.50
CA PRO A 17 17.23 -0.26 -7.16
C PRO A 17 16.56 -1.37 -7.98
N GLN A 18 17.35 -2.23 -8.62
CA GLN A 18 16.88 -3.39 -9.38
C GLN A 18 16.23 -4.47 -8.49
N ALA A 19 16.72 -4.66 -7.26
CA ALA A 19 16.06 -5.53 -6.31
C ALA A 19 14.72 -4.91 -5.87
N LEU A 20 14.68 -3.61 -5.58
CA LEU A 20 13.45 -2.95 -5.14
C LEU A 20 12.33 -3.05 -6.18
N THR A 21 12.63 -2.80 -7.45
CA THR A 21 11.63 -2.95 -8.53
C THR A 21 11.18 -4.40 -8.71
N ARG A 22 12.05 -5.38 -8.47
CA ARG A 22 11.71 -6.81 -8.51
C ARG A 22 10.74 -7.20 -7.39
N TRP A 23 10.92 -6.65 -6.19
CA TRP A 23 10.09 -6.95 -5.02
C TRP A 23 8.86 -6.04 -4.88
N ALA A 24 8.80 -4.93 -5.63
CA ALA A 24 7.70 -3.98 -5.63
C ALA A 24 6.31 -4.62 -5.76
N PRO A 25 6.02 -5.53 -6.72
CA PRO A 25 4.68 -6.11 -6.83
C PRO A 25 4.30 -6.95 -5.62
N THR A 26 5.24 -7.70 -5.05
CA THR A 26 5.01 -8.50 -3.83
C THR A 26 4.72 -7.59 -2.64
N LEU A 27 5.52 -6.55 -2.44
CA LEU A 27 5.31 -5.56 -1.38
C LEU A 27 3.99 -4.81 -1.55
N ALA A 28 3.60 -4.49 -2.78
CA ALA A 28 2.31 -3.88 -3.06
C ALA A 28 1.16 -4.81 -2.68
N LEU A 29 1.25 -6.09 -3.01
CA LEU A 29 0.23 -7.08 -2.61
C LEU A 29 0.13 -7.18 -1.08
N PHE A 30 1.26 -7.34 -0.38
CA PHE A 30 1.27 -7.39 1.08
C PHE A 30 0.75 -6.09 1.71
N GLY A 31 1.14 -4.93 1.17
CA GLY A 31 0.67 -3.63 1.65
C GLY A 31 -0.84 -3.45 1.45
N ALA A 32 -1.37 -3.87 0.30
CA ALA A 32 -2.80 -3.86 0.04
C ALA A 32 -3.56 -4.79 1.00
N THR A 33 -3.12 -6.04 1.16
CA THR A 33 -3.76 -7.00 2.07
C THR A 33 -3.69 -6.54 3.52
N ALA A 34 -2.53 -6.07 3.98
CA ALA A 34 -2.38 -5.52 5.33
C ALA A 34 -3.24 -4.27 5.54
N GLY A 35 -3.29 -3.37 4.55
CA GLY A 35 -4.14 -2.18 4.58
C GLY A 35 -5.61 -2.54 4.73
N VAL A 36 -6.12 -3.49 3.94
CA VAL A 36 -7.50 -3.99 4.08
C VAL A 36 -7.73 -4.59 5.46
N ALA A 37 -6.79 -5.40 5.98
CA ALA A 37 -6.91 -6.00 7.30
C ALA A 37 -6.98 -4.93 8.41
N VAL A 38 -6.14 -3.89 8.35
CA VAL A 38 -6.16 -2.78 9.31
C VAL A 38 -7.47 -2.00 9.23
N LEU A 39 -7.98 -1.72 8.03
CA LEU A 39 -9.26 -1.05 7.85
C LEU A 39 -10.42 -1.88 8.40
N PHE A 40 -10.39 -3.19 8.19
CA PHE A 40 -11.40 -4.10 8.71
C PHE A 40 -11.38 -4.18 10.24
N LEU A 41 -10.20 -4.34 10.85
CA LEU A 41 -10.05 -4.35 12.30
C LEU A 41 -10.35 -2.97 12.93
N GLY A 42 -10.09 -1.90 12.20
CA GLY A 42 -10.34 -0.52 12.59
C GLY A 42 -11.75 -0.02 12.32
N GLU A 43 -12.67 -0.86 11.84
CA GLU A 43 -14.04 -0.46 11.48
C GLU A 43 -14.79 0.18 12.66
N GLY A 44 -14.50 -0.19 13.91
CA GLY A 44 -15.14 0.43 15.09
C GLY A 44 -14.75 1.88 15.36
N ILE A 45 -13.76 2.43 14.65
CA ILE A 45 -13.25 3.80 14.85
C ILE A 45 -14.05 4.77 13.97
N PRO A 46 -14.77 5.76 14.54
CA PRO A 46 -15.60 6.69 13.76
C PRO A 46 -14.83 7.44 12.66
N LEU A 47 -13.57 7.79 12.94
CA LEU A 47 -12.69 8.47 11.99
C LEU A 47 -12.39 7.60 10.76
N VAL A 48 -12.14 6.30 10.95
CA VAL A 48 -11.85 5.36 9.84
C VAL A 48 -13.08 5.16 8.96
N GLN A 49 -14.26 5.06 9.57
CA GLN A 49 -15.52 4.96 8.85
C GLN A 49 -15.79 6.19 7.99
N GLN A 50 -15.65 7.39 8.57
CA GLN A 50 -15.98 8.65 7.90
C GLN A 50 -14.96 9.07 6.86
N ASP A 51 -13.67 8.88 7.11
CA ASP A 51 -12.64 9.38 6.18
C ASP A 51 -12.26 8.37 5.10
N ILE A 52 -12.29 7.07 5.41
CA ILE A 52 -11.80 6.02 4.50
C ILE A 52 -12.95 5.18 3.96
N LEU A 53 -13.74 4.54 4.83
CA LEU A 53 -14.75 3.57 4.40
C LEU A 53 -15.92 4.23 3.65
N SER A 54 -16.33 5.43 4.04
CA SER A 54 -17.39 6.22 3.38
C SER A 54 -17.07 6.61 1.93
N ARG A 55 -15.77 6.66 1.58
CA ARG A 55 -15.28 7.04 0.24
C ARG A 55 -15.26 5.87 -0.74
N ILE A 56 -15.54 4.65 -0.28
CA ILE A 56 -15.59 3.46 -1.14
C ILE A 56 -16.88 3.56 -1.99
N PRO A 57 -16.80 3.69 -3.32
CA PRO A 57 -17.95 4.05 -4.16
C PRO A 57 -19.09 3.01 -4.14
N LEU A 58 -18.80 1.76 -3.78
CA LEU A 58 -19.80 0.68 -3.72
C LEU A 58 -20.28 0.36 -2.29
N ALA A 59 -19.47 0.61 -1.26
CA ALA A 59 -19.76 0.19 0.11
C ALA A 59 -19.90 1.36 1.11
N GLY A 60 -19.51 2.58 0.73
CA GLY A 60 -19.48 3.75 1.60
C GLY A 60 -20.84 4.16 2.18
N ARG A 61 -21.94 3.80 1.50
CA ARG A 61 -23.31 4.03 1.99
C ARG A 61 -23.65 3.23 3.25
N LEU A 62 -22.95 2.14 3.55
CA LEU A 62 -23.16 1.36 4.77
C LEU A 62 -22.69 2.10 6.03
N TRP A 63 -21.71 2.99 5.87
CA TRP A 63 -21.11 3.76 6.95
C TRP A 63 -21.39 5.27 6.83
N ALA A 64 -22.20 5.68 5.84
CA ALA A 64 -22.70 7.03 5.74
C ALA A 64 -23.67 7.25 6.90
N LYS A 65 -23.34 8.20 7.79
CA LYS A 65 -24.25 8.63 8.85
C LYS A 65 -25.50 9.18 8.15
N PRO A 66 -26.72 8.71 8.49
CA PRO A 66 -27.93 9.20 7.86
C PRO A 66 -27.98 10.71 8.04
N ASP A 67 -28.05 11.39 6.92
CA ASP A 67 -28.33 12.80 6.78
C ASP A 67 -29.64 13.06 7.53
N GLU A 68 -29.54 13.66 8.73
CA GLU A 68 -30.69 14.26 9.40
C GLU A 68 -31.16 15.40 8.48
N GLU A 69 -32.31 15.19 7.83
CA GLU A 69 -33.05 16.19 7.02
C GLU A 69 -33.35 17.47 7.80
#